data_AF-A0A401PT14-F1
#
_entry.id   AF-A0A401PT14-F1
#
_cell.length_a   1.000
_cell.length_b   1.000
_cell.length_c   1.000
_cell.angle_alpha   90.00
_cell.angle_beta   90.00
_cell.angle_gamma   90.00
#
_symmetry.space_group_name_H-M   'P 1'
#
loop_
_entity.id
_entity.type
_entity.pdbx_description
1 polymer ?
#
loop_
_entity_poly.entity_id
_entity_poly.type
_entity_poly.pdbx_seq_one_letter_code
_entity_poly.pdbx_strand_id
1 'polypeptide(L)'
;MGISGKSGDIDAEKKMKLAEAKVQQSRMTVIAFFIMPARTNNFNVETLKGQAVRKQLWDTANGVKEKFGRKLYESLLLGKLPEVNKMIDQEDLVMMKRALLSTQRHTLPPICTHNMLDDSTDPILNTIRRIGLFNHPNDRVKVIFHPEFLSSTSPLLPLDYEEFVRGCHLGVFPSYYEPWGYTPGECSDICSALQLDL
;
A
#
# COMPACT_ATOMS: atom_id res chain seq x y z
N MET A 1 1.07 -22.18 9.74
CA MET A 1 0.07 -23.19 9.36
C MET A 1 0.13 -23.30 7.85
N GLY A 2 0.90 -24.27 7.33
CA GLY A 2 1.17 -24.39 5.90
C GLY A 2 0.08 -25.23 5.24
N ILE A 3 -0.69 -24.64 4.33
CA ILE A 3 -1.66 -25.38 3.53
C ILE A 3 -1.01 -25.66 2.18
N SER A 4 -0.43 -26.85 2.07
CA SER A 4 -0.07 -27.47 0.79
C SER A 4 -1.32 -28.16 0.25
N GLY A 5 -1.92 -27.62 -0.82
CA GLY A 5 -3.06 -28.23 -1.49
C GLY A 5 -3.07 -27.87 -2.97
N LYS A 6 -2.34 -28.64 -3.79
CA LYS A 6 -2.10 -28.41 -5.23
C LYS A 6 -3.36 -28.26 -6.12
N SER A 7 -4.57 -28.54 -5.61
CA SER A 7 -5.84 -28.36 -6.33
C SER A 7 -6.50 -27.01 -6.08
N GLY A 8 -6.35 -26.40 -4.90
CA GLY A 8 -6.96 -25.10 -4.57
C GLY A 8 -6.24 -23.90 -5.20
N ASP A 9 -4.93 -24.05 -5.48
CA ASP A 9 -4.11 -23.00 -6.08
C ASP A 9 -4.53 -22.65 -7.53
N ILE A 10 -5.01 -23.63 -8.31
CA ILE A 10 -5.35 -23.43 -9.73
C ILE A 10 -6.65 -22.60 -9.87
N ASP A 11 -7.61 -22.81 -8.97
CA ASP A 11 -8.88 -22.09 -9.00
C ASP A 11 -8.76 -20.67 -8.43
N ALA A 12 -7.92 -20.48 -7.42
CA ALA A 12 -7.55 -19.15 -6.93
C ALA A 12 -6.83 -18.34 -8.04
N GLU A 13 -5.91 -18.95 -8.77
CA GLU A 13 -5.18 -18.30 -9.86
C GLU A 13 -6.11 -17.83 -10.99
N LYS A 14 -7.03 -18.70 -11.43
CA LYS A 14 -8.01 -18.36 -12.48
C LYS A 14 -8.95 -17.25 -12.02
N LYS A 15 -9.43 -17.29 -10.78
CA LYS A 15 -10.29 -16.25 -10.20
C LYS A 15 -9.56 -14.92 -10.11
N MET A 16 -8.28 -14.91 -9.71
CA MET A 16 -7.46 -13.69 -9.70
C MET A 16 -7.26 -13.11 -11.09
N LYS A 17 -6.92 -13.93 -12.10
CA LYS A 17 -6.78 -13.46 -13.49
C LYS A 17 -8.09 -12.94 -14.08
N LEU A 18 -9.21 -13.59 -13.76
CA LEU A 18 -10.52 -13.12 -14.21
C LEU A 18 -10.92 -11.80 -13.54
N ALA A 19 -10.69 -11.68 -12.23
CA ALA A 19 -10.91 -10.44 -11.49
C ALA A 19 -10.03 -9.32 -12.05
N GLU A 20 -8.76 -9.62 -12.33
CA GLU A 20 -7.84 -8.70 -12.98
C GLU A 20 -8.36 -8.27 -14.35
N ALA A 21 -8.73 -9.19 -15.24
CA ALA A 21 -9.24 -8.88 -16.57
C ALA A 21 -10.50 -7.99 -16.53
N LYS A 22 -11.42 -8.25 -15.59
CA LYS A 22 -12.61 -7.41 -15.39
C LYS A 22 -12.26 -6.01 -14.88
N VAL A 23 -11.29 -5.90 -13.96
CA VAL A 23 -10.82 -4.62 -13.43
C VAL A 23 -9.98 -3.85 -14.45
N GLN A 24 -9.27 -4.55 -15.35
CA GLN A 24 -8.51 -3.95 -16.44
C GLN A 24 -9.40 -3.12 -17.39
N GLN A 25 -10.65 -3.53 -17.58
CA GLN A 25 -11.64 -2.78 -18.37
C GLN A 25 -12.29 -1.61 -17.61
N SER A 26 -11.92 -1.40 -16.35
CA SER A 26 -12.52 -0.39 -15.46
C SER A 26 -11.57 0.78 -15.17
N ARG A 27 -12.15 1.94 -14.84
CA ARG A 27 -11.44 3.10 -14.28
C ARG A 27 -11.08 2.92 -12.80
N MET A 28 -11.45 1.81 -12.18
CA MET A 28 -11.05 1.48 -10.80
C MET A 28 -9.62 0.92 -10.75
N THR A 29 -8.88 1.22 -9.68
CA THR A 29 -7.59 0.57 -9.36
C THR A 29 -7.77 -0.16 -8.04
N VAL A 30 -7.37 -1.43 -7.99
CA VAL A 30 -7.44 -2.27 -6.79
C VAL A 30 -6.02 -2.46 -6.26
N ILE A 31 -5.84 -2.36 -4.94
CA ILE A 31 -4.59 -2.71 -4.27
C ILE A 31 -4.89 -3.90 -3.35
N ALA A 32 -4.34 -5.05 -3.67
CA ALA A 32 -4.51 -6.29 -2.92
C ALA A 32 -3.34 -6.46 -1.96
N PHE A 33 -3.65 -6.54 -0.67
CA PHE A 33 -2.68 -6.84 0.38
C PHE A 33 -2.73 -8.32 0.75
N PHE A 34 -1.57 -8.94 0.84
CA PHE A 34 -1.40 -10.28 1.41
C PHE A 34 -0.69 -10.13 2.75
N ILE A 35 -1.41 -10.29 3.86
CA ILE A 35 -0.86 -10.23 5.22
C ILE A 35 -0.73 -11.66 5.73
N MET A 36 0.42 -12.29 5.50
CA MET A 36 0.65 -13.68 5.89
C MET A 36 2.10 -13.85 6.37
N PRO A 37 2.34 -14.08 7.67
CA PRO A 37 3.69 -14.19 8.21
C PRO A 37 4.51 -15.28 7.51
N ALA A 38 5.74 -14.93 7.11
CA ALA A 38 6.69 -15.85 6.50
C ALA A 38 8.11 -15.58 7.01
N ARG A 39 9.07 -16.42 6.60
CA ARG A 39 10.48 -16.29 7.01
C ARG A 39 11.16 -15.16 6.23
N THR A 40 11.54 -14.10 6.93
CA THR A 40 12.13 -12.90 6.34
C THR A 40 13.42 -12.46 7.05
N ASN A 41 14.12 -11.51 6.42
CA ASN A 41 15.26 -10.80 6.96
C ASN A 41 15.08 -9.30 6.73
N ASN A 42 14.46 -8.61 7.69
CA ASN A 42 14.17 -7.17 7.68
C ASN A 42 13.36 -6.68 6.47
N PHE A 43 12.98 -5.41 6.52
CA PHE A 43 12.38 -4.71 5.39
C PHE A 43 13.37 -4.56 4.23
N ASN A 44 12.87 -4.56 3.00
CA ASN A 44 13.73 -4.22 1.87
C ASN A 44 14.05 -2.72 1.88
N VAL A 45 15.23 -2.38 1.36
CA VAL A 45 15.74 -1.00 1.34
C VAL A 45 14.83 -0.09 0.51
N GLU A 46 14.25 -0.63 -0.57
CA GLU A 46 13.38 0.12 -1.48
C GLU A 46 12.10 0.60 -0.79
N THR A 47 11.48 -0.23 0.05
CA THR A 47 10.24 0.11 0.75
C THR A 47 10.51 1.12 1.86
N LEU A 48 11.60 0.96 2.61
CA LEU A 48 12.03 1.95 3.62
C LEU A 48 12.37 3.31 2.98
N LYS A 49 13.13 3.30 1.88
CA LYS A 49 13.42 4.51 1.10
C LYS A 49 12.13 5.16 0.60
N GLY A 50 11.17 4.36 0.16
CA GLY A 50 9.86 4.82 -0.28
C GLY A 50 9.10 5.58 0.81
N GLN A 51 9.09 5.06 2.03
CA GLN A 51 8.47 5.74 3.18
C GLN A 51 9.21 7.02 3.57
N ALA A 52 10.54 7.00 3.58
CA ALA A 52 11.34 8.19 3.87
C ALA A 52 11.05 9.33 2.87
N VAL A 53 10.99 9.03 1.58
CA VAL A 53 10.64 10.01 0.53
C VAL A 53 9.22 10.53 0.71
N ARG A 54 8.25 9.66 1.00
CA ARG A 54 6.85 10.08 1.30
C ARG A 54 6.80 11.04 2.48
N LYS A 55 7.50 10.72 3.58
CA LYS A 55 7.55 11.56 4.77
C LYS A 55 8.18 12.92 4.45
N GLN A 56 9.30 12.93 3.73
CA GLN A 56 9.96 14.17 3.31
C GLN A 56 9.03 15.08 2.48
N LEU A 57 8.30 14.51 1.53
CA LEU A 57 7.30 15.24 0.74
C LEU A 57 6.23 15.87 1.63
N TRP A 58 5.68 15.08 2.56
CA TRP A 58 4.64 15.51 3.49
C TRP A 58 5.12 16.64 4.40
N ASP A 59 6.31 16.49 4.98
CA ASP A 59 6.92 17.48 5.86
C ASP A 59 7.21 18.79 5.10
N THR A 60 7.69 18.68 3.86
CA THR A 60 7.92 19.85 2.98
C THR A 60 6.60 20.57 2.69
N ALA A 61 5.56 19.83 2.28
CA ALA A 61 4.25 20.41 1.99
C ALA A 61 3.62 21.08 3.22
N ASN A 62 3.72 20.46 4.39
CA ASN A 62 3.24 21.05 5.64
C ASN A 62 4.04 22.30 6.02
N GLY A 63 5.36 22.29 5.87
CA GLY A 63 6.18 23.48 6.13
C GLY A 63 5.75 24.67 5.28
N VAL A 64 5.52 24.46 3.99
CA VAL A 64 5.02 25.51 3.07
C VAL A 64 3.61 25.96 3.45
N LYS A 65 2.71 25.03 3.77
CA LYS A 65 1.34 25.32 4.22
C LYS A 65 1.33 26.22 5.47
N GLU A 66 2.14 25.91 6.48
CA GLU A 66 2.22 26.69 7.73
C GLU A 66 2.77 28.10 7.49
N LYS A 67 3.83 28.24 6.68
CA LYS A 67 4.37 29.55 6.29
C LYS A 67 3.35 30.38 5.51
N PHE A 68 2.68 29.75 4.55
CA PHE A 68 1.62 30.38 3.75
C PHE A 68 0.49 30.88 4.65
N GLY A 69 0.01 30.03 5.56
CA GLY A 69 -1.06 30.38 6.51
C GLY A 69 -0.70 31.57 7.39
N ARG A 70 0.56 31.65 7.86
CA ARG A 70 1.05 32.78 8.64
C ARG A 70 1.05 34.09 7.85
N LYS A 71 1.63 34.11 6.64
CA LYS A 71 1.67 35.31 5.79
C LYS A 71 0.28 35.77 5.37
N LEU A 72 -0.60 34.80 5.09
CA LEU A 72 -2.01 35.07 4.78
C LEU A 72 -2.68 35.78 5.95
N TYR A 73 -2.54 35.24 7.17
CA TYR A 73 -3.11 35.82 8.38
C TYR A 73 -2.57 37.23 8.67
N GLU A 74 -1.25 37.43 8.56
CA GLU A 74 -0.61 38.74 8.75
C GLU A 74 -1.10 39.79 7.75
N SER A 75 -1.26 39.43 6.47
CA SER A 75 -1.78 40.35 5.45
C SER A 75 -3.21 40.78 5.76
N LEU A 76 -4.05 39.83 6.18
CA LEU A 76 -5.45 40.10 6.52
C LEU A 76 -5.57 40.98 7.77
N LEU A 77 -4.74 40.77 8.79
CA LEU A 77 -4.69 41.62 9.98
C LEU A 77 -4.33 43.08 9.64
N LEU A 78 -3.50 43.29 8.62
CA LEU A 78 -3.14 44.62 8.13
C LEU A 78 -4.22 45.24 7.22
N GLY A 79 -5.35 44.56 6.99
CA GLY A 79 -6.41 45.01 6.09
C GLY A 79 -6.02 44.99 4.61
N LYS A 80 -4.96 44.24 4.25
CA LYS A 80 -4.47 44.15 2.87
C LYS A 80 -4.87 42.82 2.26
N LEU A 81 -5.33 42.86 1.01
CA LEU A 81 -5.55 41.64 0.25
C LEU A 81 -4.20 40.93 -0.03
N PRO A 82 -4.10 39.64 0.30
CA PRO A 82 -2.88 38.86 0.11
C PRO A 82 -2.60 38.64 -1.39
N GLU A 83 -1.40 39.00 -1.84
CA GLU A 83 -0.93 38.65 -3.18
C GLU A 83 -0.35 37.24 -3.20
N VAL A 84 -1.03 36.29 -3.86
CA VAL A 84 -0.65 34.87 -3.92
C VAL A 84 0.81 34.65 -4.35
N ASN A 85 1.30 35.45 -5.31
CA ASN A 85 2.68 35.37 -5.81
C ASN A 85 3.76 35.71 -4.76
N LYS A 86 3.39 36.40 -3.67
CA LYS A 86 4.30 36.75 -2.55
C LYS A 86 4.12 35.82 -1.35
N MET A 87 3.13 34.92 -1.39
CA MET A 87 2.83 34.02 -0.28
C MET A 87 3.75 32.80 -0.25
N ILE A 88 4.26 32.39 -1.42
CA ILE A 88 5.22 31.28 -1.57
C ILE A 88 6.57 31.86 -1.98
N ASP A 89 7.61 31.59 -1.19
CA ASP A 89 8.95 32.11 -1.48
C ASP A 89 9.68 31.26 -2.52
N GLN A 90 10.69 31.84 -3.17
CA GLN A 90 11.56 31.08 -4.08
C GLN A 90 12.24 29.91 -3.36
N GLU A 91 12.59 30.07 -2.08
CA GLU A 91 13.16 29.00 -1.27
C GLU A 91 12.20 27.81 -1.14
N ASP A 92 10.92 28.08 -0.89
CA ASP A 92 9.88 27.04 -0.78
C ASP A 92 9.72 26.30 -2.12
N LEU A 93 9.76 27.02 -3.25
CA LEU A 93 9.77 26.42 -4.59
C LEU A 93 10.99 25.51 -4.82
N VAL A 94 12.17 25.92 -4.37
CA VAL A 94 13.39 25.09 -4.47
C VAL A 94 13.26 23.83 -3.61
N MET A 95 12.77 23.94 -2.36
CA MET A 95 12.54 22.80 -1.48
C MET A 95 11.51 21.83 -2.08
N MET A 96 10.39 22.33 -2.60
CA MET A 96 9.37 21.51 -3.25
C MET A 96 9.92 20.81 -4.50
N LYS A 97 10.70 21.49 -5.34
CA LYS A 97 11.36 20.87 -6.51
C LYS A 97 12.33 19.77 -6.09
N ARG A 98 13.12 19.97 -5.04
CA ARG A 98 14.02 18.93 -4.50
C ARG A 98 13.25 17.73 -3.98
N ALA A 99 12.16 17.95 -3.25
CA ALA A 99 11.30 16.89 -2.74
C ALA A 99 10.62 16.13 -3.90
N LEU A 100 10.20 16.82 -4.97
CA LEU A 100 9.65 16.16 -6.16
C LEU A 100 10.68 15.28 -6.86
N LEU A 101 11.93 15.75 -6.99
CA LEU A 101 13.01 14.96 -7.62
C LEU A 101 13.31 13.68 -6.83
N SER A 102 13.20 13.68 -5.50
CA SER A 102 13.40 12.47 -4.70
C SER A 102 12.30 11.41 -4.88
N THR A 103 11.16 11.77 -5.46
CA THR A 103 10.07 10.83 -5.80
C THR A 103 10.36 9.99 -7.04
N GLN A 104 11.29 10.42 -7.90
CA GLN A 104 11.58 9.73 -9.13
C GLN A 104 12.17 8.35 -8.84
N ARG A 105 11.64 7.33 -9.51
CA ARG A 105 12.07 5.92 -9.37
C ARG A 105 12.30 5.34 -10.76
N HIS A 106 13.30 4.48 -10.86
CA HIS A 106 13.64 3.74 -12.08
C HIS A 106 13.18 2.28 -12.03
N THR A 107 12.70 1.83 -10.88
CA THR A 107 12.20 0.47 -10.65
C THR A 107 10.69 0.50 -10.42
N LEU A 108 10.05 -0.66 -10.65
CA LEU A 108 8.64 -0.84 -10.33
C LEU A 108 8.42 -0.87 -8.81
N PRO A 109 7.22 -0.50 -8.31
CA PRO A 109 6.88 -0.70 -6.91
C PRO A 109 7.02 -2.18 -6.52
N PRO A 110 7.75 -2.50 -5.43
CA PRO A 110 8.00 -3.90 -5.07
C PRO A 110 6.70 -4.61 -4.69
N ILE A 111 6.60 -5.88 -5.05
CA ILE A 111 5.46 -6.74 -4.71
C ILE A 111 5.55 -7.31 -3.28
N CYS A 112 6.71 -7.22 -2.62
CA CYS A 112 6.95 -7.66 -1.24
C CYS A 112 7.63 -6.55 -0.44
N THR A 113 7.27 -6.38 0.84
CA THR A 113 7.87 -5.34 1.68
C THR A 113 9.17 -5.78 2.38
N HIS A 114 9.46 -7.08 2.41
CA HIS A 114 10.57 -7.68 3.15
C HIS A 114 11.54 -8.42 2.23
N ASN A 115 12.76 -8.67 2.73
CA ASN A 115 13.64 -9.64 2.10
C ASN A 115 13.24 -11.04 2.58
N MET A 116 12.69 -11.86 1.68
CA MET A 116 12.30 -13.23 2.01
C MET A 116 13.53 -14.14 2.09
N LEU A 117 13.60 -15.01 3.10
CA LEU A 117 14.67 -16.02 3.18
C LEU A 117 14.49 -17.10 2.11
N ASP A 118 13.24 -17.52 1.91
CA ASP A 118 12.85 -18.61 1.01
C ASP A 118 12.10 -18.06 -0.23
N ASP A 119 12.58 -16.93 -0.80
CA ASP A 119 11.90 -16.16 -1.85
C ASP A 119 11.48 -16.97 -3.09
N SER A 120 12.35 -17.87 -3.54
CA SER A 120 12.15 -18.66 -4.77
C SER A 120 11.19 -19.84 -4.58
N THR A 121 10.92 -20.23 -3.35
CA THR A 121 10.03 -21.36 -3.01
C THR A 121 8.75 -20.89 -2.33
N ASP A 122 8.65 -19.60 -1.98
CA ASP A 122 7.45 -19.01 -1.41
C ASP A 122 6.25 -19.13 -2.37
N PRO A 123 5.15 -19.76 -1.94
CA PRO A 123 4.01 -20.04 -2.82
C PRO A 123 3.26 -18.77 -3.26
N ILE A 124 3.23 -17.74 -2.42
CA ILE A 124 2.54 -16.47 -2.71
C ILE A 124 3.30 -15.73 -3.81
N LEU A 125 4.61 -15.53 -3.61
CA LEU A 125 5.45 -14.84 -4.57
C LEU A 125 5.59 -15.58 -5.89
N ASN A 126 5.70 -16.91 -5.86
CA ASN A 126 5.72 -17.71 -7.07
C ASN A 126 4.40 -17.63 -7.84
N THR A 127 3.27 -17.58 -7.15
CA THR A 127 1.97 -17.39 -7.79
C THR A 127 1.85 -16.01 -8.41
N ILE A 128 2.22 -14.95 -7.68
CA ILE A 128 2.24 -13.56 -8.20
C ILE A 128 3.11 -13.45 -9.45
N ARG A 129 4.32 -14.04 -9.44
CA ARG A 129 5.23 -14.08 -10.59
C ARG A 129 4.64 -14.85 -11.76
N ARG A 130 4.01 -16.00 -11.51
CA ARG A 130 3.39 -16.86 -12.54
C ARG A 130 2.21 -16.19 -13.22
N ILE A 131 1.43 -15.38 -12.50
CA ILE A 131 0.32 -14.61 -13.09
C ILE A 131 0.75 -13.30 -13.74
N GLY A 132 1.97 -12.83 -13.46
CA GLY A 132 2.55 -11.64 -14.10
C GLY A 132 2.17 -10.32 -13.43
N LEU A 133 1.75 -10.34 -12.16
CA LEU A 133 1.40 -9.12 -11.42
C LEU A 133 2.66 -8.48 -10.80
N PHE A 134 3.28 -7.55 -11.53
CA PHE A 134 4.53 -6.88 -11.13
C PHE A 134 4.36 -5.41 -10.78
N ASN A 135 3.12 -4.94 -10.58
CA ASN A 135 2.80 -3.54 -10.31
C ASN A 135 3.23 -2.57 -11.43
N HIS A 136 3.22 -3.01 -12.69
CA HIS A 136 3.45 -2.12 -13.83
C HIS A 136 2.45 -0.96 -13.83
N PRO A 137 2.79 0.24 -14.34
CA PRO A 137 1.86 1.38 -14.34
C PRO A 137 0.48 1.07 -14.91
N ASN A 138 0.41 0.22 -15.94
CA ASN A 138 -0.82 -0.16 -16.62
C ASN A 138 -1.68 -1.18 -15.84
N ASP A 139 -1.11 -1.89 -14.86
CA ASP A 139 -1.83 -2.90 -14.10
C ASP A 139 -2.93 -2.22 -13.27
N ARG A 140 -4.18 -2.65 -13.43
CA ARG A 140 -5.29 -2.10 -12.64
C ARG A 140 -5.43 -2.75 -11.28
N VAL A 141 -4.79 -3.91 -11.09
CA VAL A 141 -4.62 -4.57 -9.81
C VAL A 141 -3.15 -4.45 -9.41
N LYS A 142 -2.89 -3.87 -8.24
CA LYS A 142 -1.57 -3.83 -7.61
C LYS A 142 -1.54 -4.82 -6.47
N VAL A 143 -0.37 -5.40 -6.20
CA VAL A 143 -0.18 -6.41 -5.15
C VAL A 143 0.90 -5.95 -4.19
N ILE A 144 0.63 -6.12 -2.90
CA ILE A 144 1.58 -5.90 -1.81
C ILE A 144 1.54 -7.11 -0.88
N PHE A 145 2.62 -7.88 -0.85
CA PHE A 145 2.85 -8.94 0.12
C PHE A 145 3.60 -8.39 1.32
N HIS A 146 2.97 -8.48 2.50
CA HIS A 146 3.52 -8.10 3.79
C HIS A 146 3.67 -9.36 4.67
N PRO A 147 4.83 -10.03 4.61
CA PRO A 147 5.10 -11.30 5.31
C PRO A 147 5.38 -11.17 6.82
N GLU A 148 4.72 -10.23 7.51
CA GLU A 148 4.85 -9.99 8.95
C GLU A 148 3.47 -9.67 9.53
N PHE A 149 3.28 -9.87 10.83
CA PHE A 149 2.10 -9.34 11.50
C PHE A 149 2.13 -7.82 11.54
N LEU A 150 0.96 -7.21 11.38
CA LEU A 150 0.82 -5.76 11.48
C LEU A 150 1.04 -5.30 12.92
N SER A 151 1.67 -4.15 13.07
CA SER A 151 1.93 -3.51 14.35
C SER A 151 1.98 -1.99 14.15
N SER A 152 1.34 -1.27 15.06
CA SER A 152 1.42 0.20 15.18
C SER A 152 2.85 0.74 15.29
N THR A 153 3.81 -0.09 15.68
CA THR A 153 5.23 0.28 15.77
C THR A 153 6.02 0.07 14.47
N SER A 154 5.41 -0.54 13.44
CA SER A 154 6.08 -0.81 12.17
C SER A 154 6.48 0.48 11.46
N PRO A 155 7.73 0.61 10.97
CA PRO A 155 8.17 1.79 10.22
C PRO A 155 7.54 1.89 8.82
N LEU A 156 6.86 0.83 8.35
CA LEU A 156 6.23 0.79 7.03
C LEU A 156 4.72 1.00 7.08
N LEU A 157 4.03 0.25 7.94
CA LEU A 157 2.58 0.28 8.09
C LEU A 157 2.27 0.38 9.59
N PRO A 158 2.32 1.61 10.16
CA PRO A 158 2.12 1.84 11.60
C PRO A 158 0.64 1.75 11.95
N LEU A 159 0.06 0.56 11.79
CA LEU A 159 -1.34 0.25 12.05
C LEU A 159 -1.40 -1.11 12.75
N ASP A 160 -2.28 -1.23 13.73
CA ASP A 160 -2.63 -2.54 14.26
C ASP A 160 -3.61 -3.25 13.30
N TYR A 161 -3.77 -4.57 13.44
CA TYR A 161 -4.56 -5.38 12.52
C TYR A 161 -6.00 -4.87 12.35
N GLU A 162 -6.68 -4.51 13.45
CA GLU A 162 -8.04 -3.96 13.40
C GLU A 162 -8.12 -2.65 12.61
N GLU A 163 -7.16 -1.74 12.78
CA GLU A 163 -7.12 -0.46 12.09
C GLU A 163 -6.91 -0.67 10.58
N PHE A 164 -6.05 -1.63 10.23
CA PHE A 164 -5.82 -2.01 8.84
C PHE A 164 -7.07 -2.59 8.20
N VAL A 165 -7.77 -3.52 8.87
CA VAL A 165 -9.03 -4.09 8.37
C VAL A 165 -10.11 -3.02 8.21
N ARG A 166 -10.25 -2.10 9.17
CA ARG A 166 -11.15 -0.92 9.06
C ARG A 166 -10.81 -0.03 7.86
N GLY A 167 -9.54 0.09 7.52
CA GLY A 167 -9.07 0.86 6.38
C GLY A 167 -9.26 0.18 5.02
N CYS A 168 -9.54 -1.12 5.00
CA CYS A 168 -9.78 -1.88 3.77
C CYS A 168 -11.23 -1.81 3.32
N HIS A 169 -11.47 -1.96 2.01
CA HIS A 169 -12.82 -1.96 1.43
C HIS A 169 -13.46 -3.35 1.38
N LEU A 170 -12.63 -4.39 1.26
CA LEU A 170 -13.06 -5.78 1.11
C LEU A 170 -11.98 -6.72 1.67
N GLY A 171 -12.36 -7.57 2.62
CA GLY A 171 -11.56 -8.73 3.02
C GLY A 171 -11.91 -9.93 2.12
N VAL A 172 -10.91 -10.61 1.57
CA VAL A 172 -11.12 -11.82 0.76
C VAL A 172 -10.37 -12.97 1.42
N PHE A 173 -11.12 -13.98 1.86
CA PHE A 173 -10.58 -15.13 2.60
C PHE A 173 -10.94 -16.42 1.85
N PRO A 174 -10.13 -16.82 0.86
CA PRO A 174 -10.35 -18.03 0.10
C PRO A 174 -9.76 -19.21 0.89
N SER A 175 -10.55 -19.77 1.80
CA SER A 175 -10.14 -20.87 2.66
C SER A 175 -10.80 -22.17 2.22
N TYR A 176 -9.99 -23.19 1.89
CA TYR A 176 -10.47 -24.54 1.56
C TYR A 176 -10.99 -25.28 2.82
N TYR A 177 -10.47 -24.94 4.00
CA TYR A 177 -10.91 -25.52 5.27
C TYR A 177 -10.64 -24.55 6.43
N GLU A 178 -11.68 -23.85 6.89
CA GLU A 178 -11.62 -22.93 8.02
C GLU A 178 -12.81 -23.18 8.96
N PRO A 179 -12.72 -24.14 9.89
CA PRO A 179 -13.88 -24.67 10.62
C PRO A 179 -14.58 -23.66 11.54
N TRP A 180 -13.93 -22.54 11.86
CA TRP A 180 -14.48 -21.49 12.73
C TRP A 180 -14.47 -20.08 12.10
N GLY A 181 -13.71 -19.84 11.03
CA GLY A 181 -13.72 -18.57 10.29
C GLY A 181 -13.48 -17.32 11.13
N TYR A 182 -12.54 -17.31 12.09
CA TYR A 182 -12.30 -16.14 12.95
C TYR A 182 -11.94 -14.89 12.14
N THR A 183 -11.12 -15.02 11.10
CA THR A 183 -10.67 -13.88 10.28
C THR A 183 -11.80 -13.31 9.40
N PRO A 184 -12.62 -14.13 8.69
CA PRO A 184 -13.86 -13.67 8.08
C PRO A 184 -14.89 -13.10 9.07
N GLY A 185 -15.00 -13.66 10.28
CA GLY A 185 -15.91 -13.20 11.33
C GLY A 185 -15.56 -11.80 11.81
N GLU A 186 -14.31 -11.59 12.23
CA GLU A 186 -13.79 -10.27 12.63
C GLU A 186 -13.89 -9.24 11.49
N CYS A 187 -13.69 -9.69 10.24
CA CYS A 187 -13.78 -8.81 9.09
C CYS A 187 -15.24 -8.44 8.76
N SER A 188 -16.20 -9.37 8.87
CA SER A 188 -17.63 -9.11 8.61
C SER A 188 -18.23 -8.09 9.58
N ASP A 189 -17.74 -8.07 10.82
CA ASP A 189 -18.17 -7.10 11.84
C ASP A 189 -17.69 -5.66 11.53
N ILE A 190 -16.71 -5.51 10.64
CA ILE A 190 -15.93 -4.28 10.48
C ILE A 190 -15.87 -3.78 9.02
N CYS A 191 -15.97 -4.68 8.04
CA CYS A 191 -15.78 -4.45 6.61
C CYS A 191 -16.63 -5.46 5.81
N SER A 192 -16.78 -5.24 4.50
CA SER A 192 -17.32 -6.30 3.64
C SER A 192 -16.31 -7.45 3.60
N ALA A 193 -16.73 -8.66 3.96
CA ALA A 193 -15.91 -9.86 3.88
C ALA A 193 -16.51 -10.81 2.83
N LEU A 194 -15.66 -11.32 1.94
CA LEU A 194 -16.00 -12.37 1.00
C LEU A 194 -15.25 -13.63 1.41
N GLN A 195 -15.95 -14.54 2.07
CA GLN A 195 -15.46 -15.89 2.30
C GLN A 195 -15.74 -16.71 1.04
N LEU A 196 -14.67 -17.24 0.45
CA LEU A 196 -14.76 -18.09 -0.74
C LEU A 196 -14.43 -19.52 -0.33
N ASP A 197 -15.44 -20.36 -0.23
CA ASP A 197 -15.23 -21.81 -0.14
C ASP A 197 -14.66 -22.28 -1.49
N LEU A 198 -13.45 -22.84 -1.46
CA LEU A 198 -12.74 -23.41 -2.61
C LEU A 198 -12.96 -24.92 -2.68
#